data_AF-A0A960MB05-F1
#
_entry.id   AF-A0A960MB05-F1
#
_cell.length_a   1.000
_cell.length_b   1.000
_cell.length_c   1.000
_cell.angle_alpha   90.00
_cell.angle_beta   90.00
_cell.angle_gamma   90.00
#
_symmetry.space_group_name_H-M   'P 1'
#
loop_
_entity.id
_entity.type
_entity.pdbx_description
1 polymer ?
#
loop_
_entity_poly.entity_id
_entity_poly.type
_entity_poly.pdbx_seq_one_letter_code
_entity_poly.pdbx_strand_id
1 'polypeptide(L)'
;MSDQGMRERIRDELRELIIIFQSELPFSVARVETIDDDISTMMSLYNYLVQLSFNPQLINDSDYLNNLYQAFSKAEPSLNGYVNDLVLFNCDLIATDLYTVGFVSLPVFQLTANFQNSSNLQPLMLSLMTDMNQLFFQHMINHLLIGINTMIEKKS
;
A
#
# COMPACT_ATOMS: atom_id res chain seq x y z
N MET A 1 9.01 -25.81 19.94
CA MET A 1 9.39 -25.32 18.59
C MET A 1 10.38 -24.19 18.79
N SER A 2 11.52 -24.19 18.09
CA SER A 2 12.47 -23.08 18.19
C SER A 2 11.91 -21.85 17.48
N ASP A 3 12.22 -20.64 17.98
CA ASP A 3 11.77 -19.37 17.40
C ASP A 3 12.20 -19.25 15.91
N GLN A 4 13.34 -19.85 15.57
CA GLN A 4 13.85 -19.94 14.20
C GLN A 4 12.97 -20.82 13.30
N GLY A 5 12.50 -21.97 13.77
CA GLY A 5 11.63 -22.86 12.99
C GLY A 5 10.23 -22.30 12.77
N MET A 6 9.76 -21.41 13.65
CA MET A 6 8.49 -20.70 13.46
C MET A 6 8.61 -19.58 12.43
N ARG A 7 9.73 -18.86 12.40
CA ARG A 7 10.00 -17.82 11.38
C ARG A 7 10.19 -18.39 9.97
N GLU A 8 10.81 -19.56 9.86
CA GLU A 8 10.96 -20.24 8.56
C GLU A 8 9.61 -20.69 8.01
N ARG A 9 8.74 -21.27 8.85
CA ARG A 9 7.37 -21.61 8.43
C ARG A 9 6.55 -20.41 7.98
N ILE A 10 6.56 -19.31 8.74
CA ILE A 10 5.81 -18.10 8.37
C ILE A 10 6.33 -17.53 7.03
N ARG A 11 7.64 -17.55 6.81
CA ARG A 11 8.24 -17.11 5.54
C ARG A 11 7.81 -17.97 4.37
N ASP A 12 7.78 -19.29 4.56
CA ASP A 12 7.39 -20.23 3.50
C ASP A 12 5.89 -20.15 3.21
N GLU A 13 5.04 -20.00 4.24
CA GLU A 13 3.60 -19.77 4.09
C GLU A 13 3.30 -18.45 3.36
N LEU A 14 4.02 -17.37 3.69
CA LEU A 14 3.91 -16.09 2.99
C LEU A 14 4.39 -16.19 1.54
N ARG A 15 5.45 -16.96 1.26
CA ARG A 15 5.91 -17.21 -0.11
C ARG A 15 4.89 -17.97 -0.92
N GLU A 16 4.30 -19.03 -0.37
CA GLU A 16 3.25 -19.80 -1.06
C GLU A 16 2.03 -18.93 -1.35
N LEU A 17 1.60 -18.10 -0.39
CA LEU A 17 0.54 -17.12 -0.61
C LEU A 17 0.88 -16.16 -1.75
N ILE A 18 2.08 -15.57 -1.76
CA ILE A 18 2.54 -14.67 -2.83
C ILE A 18 2.52 -15.37 -4.20
N ILE A 19 2.98 -16.62 -4.27
CA ILE A 19 3.02 -17.40 -5.53
C ILE A 19 1.59 -17.68 -6.02
N ILE A 20 0.67 -18.06 -5.14
CA ILE A 20 -0.74 -18.32 -5.48
C ILE A 20 -1.42 -17.03 -5.98
N PHE A 21 -1.16 -15.88 -5.35
CA PHE A 21 -1.65 -14.59 -5.81
C PHE A 21 -1.07 -14.20 -7.18
N GLN A 22 0.18 -14.57 -7.47
CA GLN A 22 0.82 -14.28 -8.75
C GLN A 22 0.37 -15.21 -9.89
N SER A 23 -0.11 -16.43 -9.62
CA SER A 23 -0.41 -17.42 -10.66
C SER A 23 -1.87 -17.49 -11.13
N GLU A 24 -2.85 -16.98 -10.38
CA GLU A 24 -4.28 -17.27 -10.65
C GLU A 24 -5.24 -16.07 -10.77
N LEU A 25 -4.77 -14.88 -11.16
CA LEU A 25 -5.68 -13.72 -11.30
C LEU A 25 -5.98 -13.34 -12.75
N PRO A 26 -7.22 -13.53 -13.23
CA PRO A 26 -7.67 -12.99 -14.51
C PRO A 26 -7.94 -11.49 -14.38
N PHE A 27 -7.41 -10.73 -15.33
CA PHE A 27 -7.61 -9.29 -15.48
C PHE A 27 -9.10 -8.93 -15.59
N SER A 28 -9.55 -7.87 -14.91
CA SER A 28 -10.92 -7.36 -15.09
C SER A 28 -11.02 -5.83 -15.10
N VAL A 29 -11.75 -5.38 -16.13
CA VAL A 29 -12.35 -4.08 -16.49
C VAL A 29 -11.43 -2.89 -16.80
N ALA A 30 -11.58 -2.41 -18.05
CA ALA A 30 -10.89 -1.29 -18.66
C ALA A 30 -11.14 0.04 -17.93
N ARG A 31 -10.06 0.65 -17.46
CA ARG A 31 -9.96 2.06 -17.09
C ARG A 31 -9.33 2.85 -18.23
N VAL A 32 -9.85 4.05 -18.50
CA VAL A 32 -9.22 5.03 -19.43
C VAL A 32 -8.29 5.94 -18.60
N GLU A 33 -7.39 5.33 -17.85
CA GLU A 33 -6.18 5.96 -17.30
C GLU A 33 -5.02 5.15 -17.86
N THR A 34 -3.96 5.83 -18.29
CA THR A 34 -2.80 5.11 -18.82
C THR A 34 -1.96 4.62 -17.64
N ILE A 35 -1.26 3.51 -17.82
CA ILE A 35 -0.31 3.00 -16.82
C ILE A 35 0.71 4.07 -16.37
N ASP A 36 1.00 5.07 -17.21
CA ASP A 36 1.83 6.22 -16.87
C ASP A 36 1.18 7.17 -15.86
N ASP A 37 -0.12 7.41 -15.97
CA ASP A 37 -0.88 8.23 -15.02
C ASP A 37 -0.97 7.51 -13.66
N ASP A 38 -1.16 6.19 -13.68
CA ASP A 38 -1.15 5.35 -12.49
C ASP A 38 0.21 5.35 -11.80
N ILE A 39 1.31 5.16 -12.54
CA ILE A 39 2.68 5.24 -12.02
C ILE A 39 2.94 6.63 -11.40
N SER A 40 2.53 7.71 -12.08
CA SER A 40 2.67 9.08 -11.58
C SER A 40 1.90 9.29 -10.27
N THR A 41 0.68 8.76 -10.20
CA THR A 41 -0.18 8.82 -9.01
C THR A 41 0.45 8.08 -7.82
N MET A 42 0.95 6.85 -8.05
CA MET A 42 1.62 6.07 -7.01
C MET A 42 2.94 6.72 -6.57
N MET A 43 3.70 7.32 -7.49
CA MET A 43 4.90 8.10 -7.17
C MET A 43 4.58 9.36 -6.35
N SER A 44 3.45 10.01 -6.61
CA SER A 44 2.99 11.13 -5.79
C SER A 44 2.73 10.69 -4.34
N LEU A 45 2.00 9.59 -4.14
CA LEU A 45 1.77 9.02 -2.82
C LEU A 45 3.09 8.65 -2.13
N TYR A 46 4.00 7.97 -2.84
CA TYR A 46 5.34 7.63 -2.35
C TYR A 46 6.09 8.87 -1.85
N ASN A 47 6.11 9.94 -2.64
CA ASN A 47 6.81 11.17 -2.27
C ASN A 47 6.23 11.82 -1.01
N TYR A 48 4.90 11.81 -0.83
CA TYR A 48 4.31 12.27 0.43
C TYR A 48 4.78 11.37 1.58
N LEU A 49 4.62 10.05 1.50
CA LEU A 49 5.02 9.15 2.59
C LEU A 49 6.52 9.28 2.94
N VAL A 50 7.40 9.45 1.95
CA VAL A 50 8.83 9.71 2.15
C VAL A 50 9.07 11.03 2.89
N GLN A 51 8.47 12.14 2.44
CA GLN A 51 8.60 13.44 3.10
C GLN A 51 8.14 13.37 4.55
N LEU A 52 7.02 12.69 4.79
CA LEU A 52 6.47 12.47 6.12
C LEU A 52 7.44 11.66 7.00
N SER A 53 8.11 10.66 6.42
CA SER A 53 9.09 9.83 7.13
C SER A 53 10.34 10.61 7.57
N PHE A 54 10.76 11.62 6.79
CA PHE A 54 11.87 12.51 7.14
C PHE A 54 11.47 13.66 8.06
N ASN A 55 10.21 14.10 7.99
CA ASN A 55 9.69 15.17 8.84
C ASN A 55 8.28 14.83 9.36
N PRO A 56 8.19 14.04 10.45
CA PRO A 56 6.91 13.62 11.02
C PRO A 56 6.01 14.77 11.48
N GLN A 57 6.57 15.97 11.73
CA GLN A 57 5.80 17.15 12.13
C GLN A 57 4.84 17.63 11.03
N LEU A 58 5.09 17.25 9.76
CA LEU A 58 4.21 17.55 8.64
C LEU A 58 2.79 17.01 8.83
N ILE A 59 2.60 15.98 9.66
CA ILE A 59 1.26 15.43 9.93
C ILE A 59 0.33 16.43 10.64
N ASN A 60 0.90 17.45 11.29
CA ASN A 60 0.15 18.52 11.95
C ASN A 60 -0.14 19.71 11.03
N ASP A 61 0.45 19.75 9.83
CA ASP A 61 0.18 20.76 8.82
C ASP A 61 -1.10 20.39 8.04
N SER A 62 -2.08 21.29 8.05
CA SER A 62 -3.40 21.02 7.46
C SER A 62 -3.35 20.84 5.95
N ASP A 63 -2.49 21.61 5.27
CA ASP A 63 -2.38 21.56 3.81
C ASP A 63 -1.66 20.29 3.38
N TYR A 64 -0.59 19.94 4.09
CA TYR A 64 0.12 18.69 3.89
C TYR A 64 -0.80 17.48 4.11
N LEU A 65 -1.53 17.44 5.22
CA LEU A 65 -2.44 16.35 5.56
C LEU A 65 -3.59 16.22 4.55
N ASN A 66 -4.15 17.35 4.09
CA ASN A 66 -5.15 17.35 3.02
C ASN A 66 -4.59 16.79 1.72
N ASN A 67 -3.36 17.17 1.35
CA ASN A 67 -2.70 16.67 0.15
C ASN A 67 -2.37 15.17 0.25
N LEU A 68 -1.91 14.70 1.41
CA LEU A 68 -1.67 13.28 1.66
C LEU A 68 -2.98 12.47 1.53
N TYR A 69 -4.07 12.96 2.12
CA TYR A 69 -5.41 12.36 1.96
C TYR A 69 -5.82 12.29 0.48
N GLN A 70 -5.64 13.37 -0.27
CA GLN A 70 -5.94 13.39 -1.71
C GLN A 70 -5.04 12.43 -2.49
N ALA A 71 -3.77 12.26 -2.10
CA ALA A 71 -2.87 11.29 -2.72
C ALA A 71 -3.35 9.85 -2.51
N PHE A 72 -3.78 9.49 -1.30
CA PHE A 72 -4.40 8.20 -1.02
C PHE A 72 -5.69 7.99 -1.83
N SER A 73 -6.59 8.98 -1.84
CA SER A 73 -7.86 8.89 -2.57
C SER A 73 -7.65 8.72 -4.09
N LYS A 74 -6.65 9.40 -4.66
CA LYS A 74 -6.29 9.24 -6.08
C LYS A 74 -5.61 7.91 -6.38
N ALA A 75 -4.82 7.37 -5.45
CA ALA A 75 -4.13 6.09 -5.60
C ALA A 75 -5.06 4.87 -5.43
N GLU A 76 -6.19 5.02 -4.72
CA GLU A 76 -7.12 3.93 -4.39
C GLU A 76 -7.51 3.05 -5.59
N PRO A 77 -7.80 3.61 -6.78
CA PRO A 77 -8.08 2.77 -7.92
C PRO A 77 -6.88 1.98 -8.44
N SER A 78 -5.67 2.56 -8.42
CA SER A 78 -4.44 1.87 -8.82
C SER A 78 -4.09 0.76 -7.82
N LEU A 79 -4.33 0.96 -6.52
CA LEU A 79 -4.18 -0.09 -5.50
C LEU A 79 -5.03 -1.33 -5.81
N ASN A 80 -6.22 -1.12 -6.38
CA ASN A 80 -7.16 -2.16 -6.77
C ASN A 80 -6.94 -2.68 -8.21
N GLY A 81 -6.35 -1.87 -9.10
CA GLY A 81 -6.09 -2.23 -10.50
C GLY A 81 -4.77 -2.97 -10.71
N TYR A 82 -3.77 -2.72 -9.86
CA TYR A 82 -2.40 -3.27 -9.93
C TYR A 82 -2.07 -4.13 -8.71
N VAL A 83 -3.05 -4.88 -8.22
CA VAL A 83 -2.95 -5.69 -7.00
C VAL A 83 -1.71 -6.59 -6.98
N ASN A 84 -1.37 -7.21 -8.11
CA ASN A 84 -0.21 -8.11 -8.20
C ASN A 84 1.12 -7.38 -8.08
N ASP A 85 1.20 -6.15 -8.61
CA ASP A 85 2.40 -5.32 -8.54
C ASP A 85 2.55 -4.70 -7.15
N LEU A 86 1.43 -4.30 -6.55
CA LEU A 86 1.36 -3.58 -5.28
C LEU A 86 1.08 -4.49 -4.07
N VAL A 87 1.16 -5.82 -4.23
CA VAL A 87 0.68 -6.80 -3.22
C VAL A 87 1.30 -6.58 -1.83
N LEU A 88 2.60 -6.30 -1.76
CA LEU A 88 3.28 -6.08 -0.48
C LEU A 88 2.78 -4.80 0.19
N PHE A 89 2.66 -3.71 -0.56
CA PHE A 89 2.16 -2.44 -0.06
C PHE A 89 0.68 -2.57 0.37
N ASN A 90 -0.14 -3.24 -0.42
CA ASN A 90 -1.54 -3.51 -0.09
C ASN A 90 -1.68 -4.30 1.22
N CYS A 91 -0.82 -5.31 1.44
CA CYS A 91 -0.75 -6.02 2.72
C CYS A 91 -0.36 -5.11 3.89
N ASP A 92 0.60 -4.19 3.69
CA ASP A 92 1.00 -3.24 4.72
C ASP A 92 -0.15 -2.27 5.08
N LEU A 93 -0.91 -1.80 4.09
CA LEU A 93 -2.08 -0.95 4.30
C LEU A 93 -3.16 -1.65 5.14
N ILE A 94 -3.34 -2.96 4.95
CA ILE A 94 -4.24 -3.79 5.77
C ILE A 94 -3.67 -3.99 7.17
N ALA A 95 -2.37 -4.34 7.27
CA ALA A 95 -1.71 -4.59 8.54
C ALA A 95 -1.69 -3.35 9.46
N THR A 96 -1.74 -2.16 8.87
CA THR A 96 -1.76 -0.88 9.57
C THR A 96 -3.16 -0.31 9.79
N ASP A 97 -4.20 -1.05 9.42
CA ASP A 97 -5.60 -0.64 9.53
C ASP A 97 -5.93 0.65 8.76
N LEU A 98 -5.11 1.04 7.78
CA LEU A 98 -5.41 2.14 6.87
C LEU A 98 -6.49 1.73 5.86
N TYR A 99 -6.50 0.46 5.46
CA TYR A 99 -7.47 -0.11 4.54
C TYR A 99 -8.02 -1.43 5.07
N THR A 100 -9.29 -1.70 4.80
CA THR A 100 -9.88 -3.02 4.96
C THR A 100 -9.92 -3.75 3.62
N VAL A 101 -9.89 -5.08 3.69
CA VAL A 101 -10.01 -5.95 2.52
C VAL A 101 -11.44 -6.51 2.44
N GLY A 102 -12.11 -6.24 1.32
CA GLY A 102 -13.38 -6.86 0.95
C GLY A 102 -13.15 -7.89 -0.15
N PHE A 103 -13.65 -9.11 0.02
CA PHE A 103 -13.59 -10.12 -1.04
C PHE A 103 -14.82 -10.00 -1.94
N VAL A 104 -14.58 -9.75 -3.23
CA VAL A 104 -15.66 -9.78 -4.25
C VAL A 104 -15.88 -11.21 -4.73
N SER A 105 -14.78 -11.92 -4.99
CA SER A 105 -14.72 -13.36 -5.30
C SER A 105 -13.27 -13.80 -5.13
N LEU A 106 -12.96 -14.94 -4.52
CA LEU A 106 -11.56 -15.39 -4.47
C LEU A 106 -11.00 -15.57 -5.90
N PRO A 107 -9.82 -15.02 -6.24
CA PRO A 107 -8.85 -14.29 -5.40
C PRO A 107 -8.96 -12.74 -5.49
N VAL A 108 -9.96 -12.20 -6.20
CA VAL A 108 -10.23 -10.77 -6.36
C VAL A 108 -10.68 -10.14 -5.04
N PHE A 109 -9.81 -9.34 -4.46
CA PHE A 109 -10.12 -8.48 -3.33
C PHE A 109 -10.14 -7.01 -3.74
N GLN A 110 -10.91 -6.22 -2.98
CA GLN A 110 -10.94 -4.77 -3.07
C GLN A 110 -10.50 -4.18 -1.74
N LEU A 111 -9.62 -3.19 -1.81
CA LEU A 111 -9.26 -2.36 -0.68
C LEU A 111 -10.26 -1.22 -0.54
N THR A 112 -10.68 -0.96 0.70
CA THR A 112 -11.51 0.18 1.07
C THR A 112 -10.83 0.96 2.18
N ALA A 113 -10.66 2.26 2.01
CA ALA A 113 -10.02 3.11 3.01
C ALA A 113 -10.83 3.16 4.32
N ASN A 114 -10.15 3.07 5.46
CA ASN A 114 -10.76 3.23 6.79
C ASN A 114 -10.86 4.71 7.22
N PHE A 115 -10.56 5.64 6.31
CA PHE A 115 -10.62 7.09 6.54
C PHE A 115 -11.43 7.77 5.43
N GLN A 116 -12.20 8.79 5.80
CA GLN A 116 -13.10 9.51 4.88
C GLN A 116 -12.65 10.94 4.56
N ASN A 117 -11.64 11.43 5.29
CA ASN A 117 -11.10 12.78 5.18
C ASN A 117 -9.73 12.85 5.87
N SER A 118 -9.04 13.98 5.71
CA SER A 118 -7.75 14.28 6.34
C SER A 118 -7.79 14.14 7.86
N SER A 119 -8.84 14.61 8.53
CA SER A 119 -8.97 14.51 9.99
C SER A 119 -9.07 13.07 10.49
N ASN A 120 -9.67 12.15 9.71
CA ASN A 120 -9.69 10.72 10.02
C ASN A 120 -8.38 10.01 9.68
N LEU A 121 -7.65 10.49 8.66
CA LEU A 121 -6.36 9.94 8.27
C LEU A 121 -5.26 10.26 9.29
N GLN A 122 -5.27 11.46 9.86
CA GLN A 122 -4.23 11.95 10.78
C GLN A 122 -3.89 10.98 11.93
N PRO A 123 -4.86 10.52 12.75
CA PRO A 123 -4.54 9.64 13.88
C PRO A 123 -3.99 8.27 13.42
N LEU A 124 -4.42 7.75 12.27
CA LEU A 124 -3.92 6.49 11.73
C LEU A 124 -2.45 6.63 11.32
N MET A 125 -2.14 7.68 10.55
CA MET A 125 -0.76 7.97 10.15
C MET A 125 0.13 8.26 11.35
N LEU A 126 -0.36 8.99 12.35
CA LEU A 126 0.38 9.25 13.58
C LEU A 126 0.77 7.93 14.26
N SER A 127 -0.18 6.99 14.39
CA SER A 127 0.06 5.66 14.96
C SER A 127 1.09 4.82 14.19
N LEU A 128 1.16 4.96 12.85
CA LEU A 128 2.21 4.30 12.05
C LEU A 128 3.60 4.89 12.30
N MET A 129 3.67 6.20 12.50
CA MET A 129 4.96 6.91 12.55
C MET A 129 5.59 6.98 13.94
N THR A 130 4.82 6.70 14.99
CA THR A 130 5.29 6.75 16.37
C THR A 130 5.82 5.40 16.84
N ASP A 131 6.76 5.46 17.78
CA ASP A 131 7.27 4.31 18.55
C ASP A 131 7.76 3.14 17.67
N MET A 132 7.34 1.92 17.98
CA MET A 132 7.83 0.68 17.36
C MET A 132 7.40 0.51 15.90
N ASN A 133 6.47 1.33 15.41
CA ASN A 133 5.95 1.23 14.04
C ASN A 133 6.78 2.02 13.02
N GLN A 134 7.72 2.86 13.45
CA GLN A 134 8.51 3.70 12.53
C GLN A 134 9.30 2.85 11.51
N LEU A 135 9.84 1.70 11.94
CA LEU A 135 10.52 0.78 11.03
C LEU A 135 9.53 0.15 10.04
N PHE A 136 8.33 -0.22 10.52
CA PHE A 136 7.26 -0.73 9.67
C PHE A 136 6.83 0.31 8.63
N PHE A 137 6.67 1.58 9.02
CA PHE A 137 6.35 2.68 8.12
C PHE A 137 7.41 2.85 7.00
N GLN A 138 8.69 2.70 7.33
CA GLN A 138 9.77 2.70 6.34
C GLN A 138 9.70 1.48 5.40
N HIS A 139 9.37 0.29 5.92
CA HIS A 139 9.16 -0.89 5.07
C HIS A 139 7.98 -0.72 4.12
N MET A 140 6.87 -0.15 4.60
CA MET A 140 5.69 0.16 3.80
C MET A 140 6.04 1.10 2.63
N ILE A 141 6.84 2.14 2.89
CA ILE A 141 7.34 3.05 1.84
C ILE A 141 8.18 2.30 0.79
N ASN A 142 9.05 1.38 1.23
CA ASN A 142 9.88 0.59 0.34
C ASN A 142 9.06 -0.40 -0.49
N HIS A 143 8.04 -1.04 0.09
CA HIS A 143 7.16 -1.94 -0.64
C HIS A 143 6.35 -1.20 -1.71
N LEU A 144 5.94 0.05 -1.44
CA LEU A 144 5.34 0.90 -2.47
C LEU A 144 6.32 1.15 -3.63
N LEU A 145 7.56 1.52 -3.33
CA LEU A 145 8.58 1.74 -4.38
C LEU A 145 8.86 0.48 -5.21
N ILE A 146 8.94 -0.69 -4.57
CA ILE A 146 9.10 -1.97 -5.25
C ILE A 146 7.94 -2.21 -6.22
N GLY A 147 6.70 -2.02 -5.77
CA GLY A 147 5.54 -2.22 -6.62
C GLY A 147 5.46 -1.24 -7.79
N ILE A 148 5.82 0.04 -7.58
CA ILE A 148 5.95 1.03 -8.65
C ILE A 148 6.99 0.57 -9.69
N ASN A 149 8.14 0.07 -9.26
CA ASN A 149 9.17 -0.44 -10.17
C ASN A 149 8.67 -1.66 -10.97
N THR A 150 7.90 -2.56 -10.35
CA THR A 150 7.28 -3.68 -11.08
C THR A 150 6.28 -3.20 -12.14
N MET A 151 5.48 -2.16 -11.85
CA MET A 151 4.60 -1.53 -12.84
C MET A 151 5.40 -0.95 -14.03
N ILE A 152 6.53 -0.27 -13.76
CA ILE A 152 7.41 0.30 -14.79
C ILE A 152 8.06 -0.81 -15.66
N GLU A 153 8.52 -1.90 -15.04
CA GLU A 153 9.13 -3.02 -15.75
C GLU A 153 8.13 -3.70 -16.70
N LYS A 154 6.88 -3.94 -16.24
CA LYS A 154 5.84 -4.57 -17.07
C LYS A 154 5.31 -3.68 -18.19
N LYS A 155 5.48 -2.37 -18.08
CA LYS A 155 5.19 -1.41 -19.15
C LYS A 155 6.17 -1.55 -20.33
N SER A 156 7.42 -1.92 -20.04
CA SER A 156 8.56 -1.93 -20.98
C SER A 156 8.60 -3.19 -21.84
#